data_AF-A0A8H8SKB6-F1
#
_entry.id   AF-A0A8H8SKB6-F1
#
_cell.length_a   1.000
_cell.length_b   1.000
_cell.length_c   1.000
_cell.angle_alpha   90.00
_cell.angle_beta   90.00
_cell.angle_gamma   90.00
#
_symmetry.space_group_name_H-M   'P 1'
#
loop_
_entity.id
_entity.type
_entity.pdbx_description
1 polymer ?
#
loop_
_entity_poly.entity_id
_entity_poly.type
_entity_poly.pdbx_seq_one_letter_code
_entity_poly.pdbx_strand_id
1 'polypeptide(L)'
;MSSEFLMPISLRRTHRITVLHPRRLFFRSEQTYENSHKLEVSFDDGPYYYSYDISKALIAAGGRGTFFLNGNNYNTKRVKYLYDKGHQIASHTWSHANLSTLSWDQVHDEMWRVELAMQKIAGVVPAVMRPPYGEYNGKYLQFKIYYFIKLSYPYLDNVKNVAGARGQSIAMWDFDNQDSLGASPAQSKQLYDEAIAKRPSTILALNHEVHEGTAHEVVPYAIQKLAAAGYKLVTLSECLGDKPAYQSVGKPSPRDDSWHC
;
A
#
# COMPACT_ATOMS: atom_id res chain seq x y z
N MET A 1 68.02 34.31 10.07
CA MET A 1 67.35 35.43 9.39
C MET A 1 66.43 34.81 8.34
N SER A 2 65.17 34.57 8.71
CA SER A 2 63.99 35.39 8.34
C SER A 2 63.39 34.89 7.02
N SER A 3 62.09 34.64 6.84
CA SER A 3 60.88 34.81 7.64
C SER A 3 59.70 34.23 6.83
N GLU A 4 58.68 33.76 7.54
CA GLU A 4 57.22 33.82 7.24
C GLU A 4 56.66 33.21 5.94
N PHE A 5 55.83 32.16 6.03
CA PHE A 5 54.38 32.12 6.30
C PHE A 5 53.53 32.46 5.07
N LEU A 6 52.82 31.45 4.51
CA LEU A 6 51.48 31.61 3.94
C LEU A 6 50.77 30.24 3.94
N MET A 7 49.55 30.26 4.49
CA MET A 7 48.58 29.18 4.65
C MET A 7 48.05 28.59 3.32
N PRO A 8 47.39 27.41 3.34
CA PRO A 8 46.89 26.75 2.14
C PRO A 8 45.63 27.41 1.58
N ILE A 9 45.58 27.59 0.25
CA ILE A 9 44.37 27.99 -0.47
C ILE A 9 43.51 26.75 -0.72
N SER A 10 42.37 26.71 -0.03
CA SER A 10 41.22 25.85 -0.30
C SER A 10 40.64 26.17 -1.68
N LEU A 11 40.58 25.17 -2.58
CA LEU A 11 39.77 25.24 -3.78
C LEU A 11 39.06 23.90 -4.07
N ARG A 12 37.75 23.99 -3.85
CA ARG A 12 36.63 23.39 -4.60
C ARG A 12 36.22 21.95 -4.30
N ARG A 13 35.13 21.90 -3.52
CA ARG A 13 34.09 20.86 -3.46
C ARG A 13 33.87 20.20 -4.82
N THR A 14 34.36 18.98 -4.97
CA THR A 14 33.68 18.01 -5.84
C THR A 14 32.38 17.63 -5.12
N HIS A 15 31.26 17.96 -5.75
CA HIS A 15 29.96 17.46 -5.31
C HIS A 15 29.99 15.95 -5.49
N ARG A 16 30.31 15.22 -4.42
CA ARG A 16 29.92 13.81 -4.33
C ARG A 16 28.39 13.82 -4.39
N ILE A 17 27.84 13.36 -5.50
CA ILE A 17 26.48 12.85 -5.53
C ILE A 17 26.47 11.66 -4.59
N THR A 18 26.13 11.91 -3.33
CA THR A 18 25.76 10.85 -2.42
C THR A 18 24.42 10.34 -2.92
N VAL A 19 24.44 9.22 -3.65
CA VAL A 19 23.24 8.44 -3.91
C VAL A 19 22.72 8.02 -2.54
N LEU A 20 21.75 8.76 -2.02
CA LEU A 20 20.97 8.38 -0.86
C LEU A 20 20.27 7.08 -1.23
N HIS A 21 20.79 5.96 -0.72
CA HIS A 21 20.11 4.68 -0.80
C HIS A 21 18.69 4.86 -0.22
N PRO A 22 17.63 4.49 -0.95
CA PRO A 22 16.29 4.51 -0.39
C PRO A 22 16.24 3.53 0.78
N ARG A 23 16.00 4.06 1.98
CA ARG A 23 15.77 3.26 3.18
C ARG A 23 14.52 2.39 2.93
N ARG A 24 14.72 1.07 2.91
CA ARG A 24 13.73 -0.03 2.95
C ARG A 24 12.51 0.16 2.04
N LEU A 25 12.67 -0.26 0.79
CA LEU A 25 11.62 -0.43 -0.24
C LEU A 25 10.62 -1.58 0.02
N PHE A 26 10.71 -2.25 1.17
CA PHE A 26 9.93 -3.44 1.46
C PHE A 26 9.45 -3.45 2.90
N PHE A 27 8.15 -3.67 3.09
CA PHE A 27 7.58 -4.05 4.37
C PHE A 27 7.43 -5.56 4.41
N ARG A 28 8.37 -6.23 5.08
CA ARG A 28 8.19 -7.58 5.63
C ARG A 28 8.16 -7.43 7.15
N SER A 29 7.40 -8.27 7.84
CA SER A 29 7.06 -8.24 9.27
C SER A 29 8.22 -8.30 10.28
N GLU A 30 9.46 -7.98 9.91
CA GLU A 30 10.65 -8.11 10.77
C GLU A 30 10.89 -6.93 11.73
N GLN A 31 9.88 -6.13 12.07
CA GLN A 31 10.00 -5.12 13.13
C GLN A 31 9.02 -5.43 14.26
N THR A 32 9.49 -6.24 15.21
CA THR A 32 8.84 -6.50 16.48
C THR A 32 8.81 -5.21 17.31
N TYR A 33 7.64 -4.59 17.39
CA TYR A 33 7.30 -3.65 18.46
C TYR A 33 6.19 -4.28 19.31
N GLU A 34 6.47 -4.38 20.62
CA GLU A 34 5.64 -4.82 21.75
C GLU A 34 4.31 -5.54 21.48
N ASN A 35 4.26 -6.82 21.89
CA ASN A 35 3.13 -7.62 22.43
C ASN A 35 1.69 -7.11 22.19
N SER A 36 1.36 -6.73 20.96
CA SER A 36 0.00 -6.37 20.57
C SER A 36 -0.36 -7.20 19.36
N HIS A 37 -1.30 -8.13 19.54
CA HIS A 37 -1.93 -8.83 18.43
C HIS A 37 -2.65 -7.79 17.57
N LYS A 38 -2.07 -7.43 16.43
CA LYS A 38 -2.61 -6.44 15.50
C LYS A 38 -3.05 -7.16 14.23
N LEU A 39 -4.25 -6.84 13.77
CA LEU A 39 -4.72 -7.26 12.47
C LEU A 39 -4.88 -6.01 11.61
N GLU A 40 -4.22 -6.06 10.46
CA GLU A 40 -4.50 -5.21 9.34
C GLU A 40 -5.46 -5.95 8.42
N VAL A 41 -6.64 -5.37 8.20
CA VAL A 41 -7.59 -5.85 7.19
C VAL A 41 -7.56 -4.89 6.03
N SER A 42 -7.12 -5.38 4.88
CA SER A 42 -7.09 -4.61 3.64
C SER A 42 -8.10 -5.08 2.61
N PHE A 43 -8.52 -4.13 1.78
CA PHE A 43 -9.49 -4.31 0.70
C PHE A 43 -8.97 -3.71 -0.59
N ASP A 44 -8.84 -4.53 -1.62
CA ASP A 44 -8.42 -4.12 -2.96
C ASP A 44 -9.65 -3.90 -3.87
N ASP A 45 -9.39 -3.32 -5.05
CA ASP A 45 -10.31 -3.16 -6.20
C ASP A 45 -11.44 -2.14 -6.07
N GLY A 46 -11.53 -1.44 -4.95
CA GLY A 46 -12.52 -0.39 -4.76
C GLY A 46 -12.13 0.98 -5.31
N PRO A 47 -12.94 2.01 -5.06
CA PRO A 47 -14.08 2.02 -4.15
C PRO A 47 -15.33 1.38 -4.78
N TYR A 48 -16.03 0.53 -4.02
CA TYR A 48 -17.20 -0.21 -4.52
C TYR A 48 -18.46 0.00 -3.68
N TYR A 49 -19.62 -0.52 -4.11
CA TYR A 49 -20.87 -0.32 -3.37
C TYR A 49 -20.79 -0.82 -1.92
N TYR A 50 -20.03 -1.90 -1.70
CA TYR A 50 -19.89 -2.54 -0.40
C TYR A 50 -18.92 -1.84 0.57
N SER A 51 -18.14 -0.85 0.12
CA SER A 51 -17.23 -0.07 0.99
C SER A 51 -17.92 0.48 2.22
N TYR A 52 -19.17 0.92 2.08
CA TYR A 52 -19.95 1.46 3.20
C TYR A 52 -20.30 0.42 4.24
N ASP A 53 -20.66 -0.79 3.82
CA ASP A 53 -21.07 -1.85 4.75
C ASP A 53 -19.87 -2.44 5.46
N ILE A 54 -18.76 -2.63 4.73
CA ILE A 54 -17.46 -3.02 5.31
C ILE A 54 -17.01 -1.97 6.33
N SER A 55 -17.02 -0.68 5.98
CA SER A 55 -16.66 0.40 6.89
C SER A 55 -17.52 0.41 8.16
N LYS A 56 -18.86 0.26 8.03
CA LYS A 56 -19.76 0.18 9.19
C LYS A 56 -19.42 -1.02 10.08
N ALA A 57 -19.15 -2.19 9.50
CA ALA A 57 -18.80 -3.40 10.25
C ALA A 57 -17.49 -3.21 11.04
N LEU A 58 -16.47 -2.62 10.41
CA LEU A 58 -15.20 -2.31 11.08
C LEU A 58 -15.39 -1.32 12.22
N ILE A 59 -16.11 -0.22 12.00
CA ILE A 59 -16.38 0.81 13.01
C ILE A 59 -17.20 0.24 14.17
N ALA A 60 -18.20 -0.59 13.89
CA ALA A 60 -19.01 -1.25 14.92
C ALA A 60 -18.16 -2.15 15.83
N ALA A 61 -17.08 -2.73 15.30
CA ALA A 61 -16.09 -3.48 16.07
C ALA A 61 -14.99 -2.61 16.71
N GLY A 62 -15.13 -1.27 16.68
CA GLY A 62 -14.13 -0.33 17.19
C GLY A 62 -12.83 -0.28 16.38
N GLY A 63 -12.88 -0.75 15.13
CA GLY A 63 -11.73 -0.96 14.26
C GLY A 63 -11.68 -0.05 13.05
N ARG A 64 -10.53 -0.09 12.36
CA ARG A 64 -10.30 0.52 11.04
C ARG A 64 -9.60 -0.50 10.13
N GLY A 65 -9.71 -0.29 8.83
CA GLY A 65 -9.00 -1.07 7.82
C GLY A 65 -8.29 -0.17 6.80
N THR A 66 -7.63 -0.80 5.85
CA THR A 66 -6.93 -0.14 4.73
C THR A 66 -7.65 -0.45 3.42
N PHE A 67 -7.92 0.57 2.62
CA PHE A 67 -8.57 0.39 1.31
C PHE A 67 -7.58 0.79 0.22
N PHE A 68 -7.14 -0.18 -0.58
CA PHE A 68 -6.32 0.02 -1.76
C PHE A 68 -7.24 0.27 -2.94
N LEU A 69 -7.33 1.53 -3.35
CA LEU A 69 -8.33 1.99 -4.29
C LEU A 69 -7.72 2.19 -5.68
N ASN A 70 -8.45 1.77 -6.71
CA ASN A 70 -8.16 2.16 -8.08
C ASN A 70 -8.71 3.56 -8.40
N GLY A 71 -8.22 4.12 -9.50
CA GLY A 71 -8.68 5.42 -10.01
C GLY A 71 -9.74 5.32 -11.11
N ASN A 72 -9.62 4.35 -12.00
CA ASN A 72 -10.52 4.12 -13.13
C ASN A 72 -11.81 3.35 -12.75
N ASN A 73 -12.20 3.46 -11.49
CA ASN A 73 -13.48 3.03 -10.92
C ASN A 73 -13.98 4.05 -9.89
N TYR A 74 -13.42 5.27 -9.91
CA TYR A 74 -13.55 6.22 -8.80
C TYR A 74 -15.01 6.52 -8.43
N ASN A 75 -15.20 6.66 -7.12
CA ASN A 75 -16.38 7.29 -6.55
C ASN A 75 -15.96 8.27 -5.47
N THR A 76 -16.01 9.56 -5.78
CA THR A 76 -15.50 10.62 -4.90
C THR A 76 -16.15 10.59 -3.52
N LYS A 77 -17.46 10.28 -3.44
CA LYS A 77 -18.19 10.19 -2.17
C LYS A 77 -17.68 9.05 -1.30
N ARG A 78 -17.41 7.88 -1.89
CA ARG A 78 -16.93 6.71 -1.15
C ARG A 78 -15.50 6.89 -0.66
N VAL A 79 -14.60 7.35 -1.52
CA VAL A 79 -13.20 7.64 -1.12
C VAL A 79 -13.19 8.63 0.05
N LYS A 80 -13.94 9.73 -0.07
CA LYS A 80 -14.04 10.73 0.98
C LYS A 80 -14.65 10.17 2.26
N TYR A 81 -15.70 9.37 2.15
CA TYR A 81 -16.33 8.72 3.29
C TYR A 81 -15.37 7.79 4.03
N LEU A 82 -14.64 6.92 3.32
CA LEU A 82 -13.69 5.99 3.92
C LEU A 82 -12.62 6.74 4.71
N TYR A 83 -12.06 7.80 4.11
CA TYR A 83 -11.11 8.69 4.77
C TYR A 83 -11.70 9.39 6.00
N ASP A 84 -12.89 9.98 5.88
CA ASP A 84 -13.57 10.69 6.98
C ASP A 84 -13.96 9.78 8.15
N LYS A 85 -14.12 8.48 7.90
CA LYS A 85 -14.32 7.44 8.93
C LYS A 85 -13.02 6.95 9.57
N GLY A 86 -11.89 7.53 9.20
CA GLY A 86 -10.58 7.23 9.78
C GLY A 86 -9.92 5.98 9.21
N HIS A 87 -10.47 5.38 8.16
CA HIS A 87 -9.77 4.30 7.45
C HIS A 87 -8.55 4.87 6.72
N GLN A 88 -7.56 4.00 6.48
CA GLN A 88 -6.47 4.35 5.59
C GLN A 88 -6.92 4.13 4.15
N ILE A 89 -6.75 5.14 3.28
CA ILE A 89 -6.87 4.97 1.84
C ILE A 89 -5.47 4.91 1.22
N ALA A 90 -5.24 3.98 0.30
CA ALA A 90 -3.96 3.71 -0.33
C ALA A 90 -4.14 3.47 -1.84
N SER A 91 -3.06 3.54 -2.60
CA SER A 91 -3.13 3.39 -4.05
C SER A 91 -3.14 1.93 -4.50
N HIS A 92 -4.05 1.59 -5.41
CA HIS A 92 -4.02 0.34 -6.17
C HIS A 92 -3.85 0.58 -7.68
N THR A 93 -3.20 1.68 -8.04
CA THR A 93 -3.02 2.16 -9.43
C THR A 93 -4.30 2.62 -10.12
N TRP A 94 -4.14 3.33 -11.23
CA TRP A 94 -5.25 3.94 -11.93
C TRP A 94 -6.17 2.89 -12.55
N SER A 95 -5.67 2.08 -13.47
CA SER A 95 -6.48 1.18 -14.29
C SER A 95 -6.44 -0.29 -13.86
N HIS A 96 -5.80 -0.59 -12.73
CA HIS A 96 -5.52 -1.97 -12.29
C HIS A 96 -4.65 -2.75 -13.32
N ALA A 97 -3.78 -2.04 -14.05
CA ALA A 97 -2.89 -2.68 -15.01
C ALA A 97 -1.81 -3.52 -14.32
N ASN A 98 -1.40 -4.62 -14.96
CA ASN A 98 -0.23 -5.37 -14.52
C ASN A 98 1.05 -4.54 -14.76
N LEU A 99 1.53 -3.89 -13.70
CA LEU A 99 2.66 -2.97 -13.74
C LEU A 99 3.97 -3.62 -14.20
N SER A 100 4.12 -4.95 -14.05
CA SER A 100 5.33 -5.66 -14.48
C SER A 100 5.50 -5.69 -16.00
N THR A 101 4.43 -5.39 -16.73
CA THR A 101 4.38 -5.36 -18.20
C THR A 101 4.53 -3.96 -18.79
N LEU A 102 4.58 -2.93 -17.94
CA LEU A 102 4.55 -1.52 -18.34
C LEU A 102 5.95 -0.89 -18.35
N SER A 103 6.12 0.16 -19.17
CA SER A 103 7.29 1.03 -19.16
C SER A 103 7.34 1.86 -17.86
N TRP A 104 8.49 2.48 -17.57
CA TRP A 104 8.64 3.37 -16.42
C TRP A 104 7.59 4.49 -16.43
N ASP A 105 7.39 5.15 -17.58
CA ASP A 105 6.44 6.27 -17.72
C ASP A 105 4.99 5.81 -17.52
N GLN A 106 4.66 4.61 -18.00
CA GLN A 106 3.32 4.03 -17.82
C GLN A 106 3.05 3.66 -16.36
N VAL A 107 4.02 3.06 -15.66
CA VAL A 107 3.90 2.80 -14.21
C VAL A 107 3.78 4.13 -13.45
N HIS A 108 4.54 5.14 -13.84
CA HIS A 108 4.46 6.47 -13.24
C HIS A 108 3.08 7.11 -13.44
N ASP A 109 2.51 7.05 -14.64
CA ASP A 109 1.17 7.58 -14.94
C ASP A 109 0.08 6.86 -14.12
N GLU A 110 0.14 5.53 -14.05
CA GLU A 110 -0.75 4.69 -13.23
C GLU A 110 -0.76 5.10 -11.75
N MET A 111 0.39 5.45 -11.18
CA MET A 111 0.49 5.85 -9.78
C MET A 111 0.13 7.33 -9.58
N TRP A 112 0.59 8.21 -10.47
CA TRP A 112 0.39 9.65 -10.38
C TRP A 112 -1.08 10.04 -10.43
N ARG A 113 -1.89 9.44 -11.31
CA ARG A 113 -3.30 9.79 -11.43
C ARG A 113 -4.09 9.47 -10.17
N VAL A 114 -3.78 8.37 -9.48
CA VAL A 114 -4.43 8.02 -8.21
C VAL A 114 -4.03 8.99 -7.11
N GLU A 115 -2.75 9.37 -7.03
CA GLU A 115 -2.30 10.39 -6.07
C GLU A 115 -3.01 11.73 -6.29
N LEU A 116 -3.11 12.18 -7.54
CA LEU A 116 -3.81 13.41 -7.89
C LEU A 116 -5.29 13.34 -7.50
N ALA A 117 -5.95 12.21 -7.76
CA ALA A 117 -7.35 12.01 -7.40
C ALA A 117 -7.55 12.01 -5.88
N MET A 118 -6.72 11.30 -5.11
CA MET A 118 -6.84 11.27 -3.65
C MET A 118 -6.50 12.63 -3.01
N GLN A 119 -5.53 13.36 -3.57
CA GLN A 119 -5.21 14.71 -3.13
C GLN A 119 -6.41 15.63 -3.33
N LYS A 120 -7.05 15.58 -4.50
CA LYS A 120 -8.24 16.37 -4.80
C LYS A 120 -9.43 15.99 -3.92
N ILE A 121 -9.71 14.68 -3.76
CA ILE A 121 -10.91 14.19 -3.06
C ILE A 121 -10.81 14.32 -1.54
N ALA A 122 -9.68 13.91 -0.97
CA ALA A 122 -9.51 13.77 0.48
C ALA A 122 -8.41 14.68 1.05
N GLY A 123 -7.67 15.40 0.21
CA GLY A 123 -6.57 16.25 0.65
C GLY A 123 -5.30 15.46 0.99
N VAL A 124 -5.19 14.19 0.58
CA VAL A 124 -4.07 13.32 0.97
C VAL A 124 -3.35 12.70 -0.23
N VAL A 125 -2.04 12.53 -0.10
CA VAL A 125 -1.22 11.80 -1.07
C VAL A 125 -0.76 10.49 -0.42
N PRO A 126 -1.15 9.31 -0.92
CA PRO A 126 -0.75 8.02 -0.34
C PRO A 126 0.78 7.85 -0.27
N ALA A 127 1.27 7.38 0.88
CA ALA A 127 2.67 6.93 1.04
C ALA A 127 2.83 5.43 0.78
N VAL A 128 1.74 4.72 0.51
CA VAL A 128 1.72 3.27 0.31
C VAL A 128 0.87 2.95 -0.90
N MET A 129 1.34 1.97 -1.67
CA MET A 129 0.60 1.36 -2.77
C MET A 129 0.69 -0.16 -2.69
N ARG A 130 -0.30 -0.84 -3.27
CA ARG A 130 -0.24 -2.27 -3.54
C ARG A 130 -0.30 -2.46 -5.05
N PRO A 131 0.64 -3.21 -5.66
CA PRO A 131 0.61 -3.50 -7.08
C PRO A 131 -0.53 -4.48 -7.39
N PRO A 132 -1.32 -4.25 -8.45
CA PRO A 132 -2.26 -5.23 -8.98
C PRO A 132 -1.63 -6.62 -9.15
N TYR A 133 -2.40 -7.66 -8.84
CA TYR A 133 -1.96 -9.07 -8.87
C TYR A 133 -0.80 -9.41 -7.93
N GLY A 134 -0.37 -8.49 -7.06
CA GLY A 134 0.84 -8.64 -6.27
C GLY A 134 2.14 -8.64 -7.09
N GLU A 135 2.08 -8.24 -8.36
CA GLU A 135 3.19 -8.33 -9.30
C GLU A 135 3.99 -7.01 -9.36
N TYR A 136 5.15 -7.00 -8.70
CA TYR A 136 6.08 -5.85 -8.71
C TYR A 136 7.52 -6.23 -9.09
N ASN A 137 7.79 -7.51 -9.33
CA ASN A 137 9.05 -8.02 -9.83
C ASN A 137 8.81 -8.46 -11.27
N GLY A 138 9.46 -7.79 -12.23
CA GLY A 138 9.50 -8.31 -13.59
C GLY A 138 9.95 -9.78 -13.55
N LYS A 139 9.20 -10.66 -14.21
CA LYS A 139 9.26 -12.13 -14.16
C LYS A 139 10.58 -12.71 -13.63
N TYR A 140 10.46 -13.56 -12.60
CA TYR A 140 11.51 -14.36 -11.98
C TYR A 140 12.55 -14.88 -12.99
N LEU A 141 13.77 -14.36 -12.93
CA LEU A 141 14.92 -14.96 -13.59
C LEU A 141 15.99 -15.30 -12.57
N GLN A 142 16.47 -16.53 -12.65
CA GLN A 142 17.44 -17.14 -11.75
C GLN A 142 18.72 -16.26 -11.64
N PHE A 143 19.23 -16.13 -10.41
CA PHE A 143 20.17 -15.11 -9.92
C PHE A 143 21.44 -14.84 -10.77
N LYS A 144 21.88 -15.77 -11.64
CA LYS A 144 23.08 -15.59 -12.48
C LYS A 144 22.79 -14.89 -13.81
N ILE A 145 21.58 -15.03 -14.36
CA ILE A 145 21.16 -14.36 -15.59
C ILE A 145 20.56 -12.99 -15.29
N TYR A 146 19.97 -12.82 -14.09
CA TYR A 146 19.37 -11.57 -13.65
C TYR A 146 20.31 -10.37 -13.71
N TYR A 147 21.59 -10.51 -13.36
CA TYR A 147 22.57 -9.40 -13.42
C TYR A 147 22.87 -8.95 -14.86
N PHE A 148 23.04 -9.89 -15.80
CA PHE A 148 23.27 -9.56 -17.21
C PHE A 148 22.00 -9.01 -17.87
N ILE A 149 20.83 -9.57 -17.57
CA ILE A 149 19.56 -9.07 -18.10
C ILE A 149 19.21 -7.71 -17.49
N LYS A 150 19.51 -7.42 -16.23
CA LYS A 150 19.26 -6.09 -15.63
C LYS A 150 20.02 -4.97 -16.34
N LEU A 151 21.23 -5.26 -16.81
CA LEU A 151 22.01 -4.31 -17.63
C LEU A 151 21.42 -4.13 -19.04
N SER A 152 20.78 -5.17 -19.58
CA SER A 152 20.14 -5.15 -20.91
C SER A 152 18.65 -4.75 -20.90
N TYR A 153 17.98 -4.86 -19.76
CA TYR A 153 16.55 -4.65 -19.53
C TYR A 153 16.36 -3.96 -18.16
N PRO A 154 16.56 -2.64 -18.08
CA PRO A 154 16.47 -1.87 -16.82
C PRO A 154 15.06 -1.90 -16.18
N TYR A 155 14.07 -2.47 -16.87
CA TYR A 155 12.66 -2.45 -16.49
C TYR A 155 12.26 -3.49 -15.42
N LEU A 156 13.13 -4.44 -15.07
CA LEU A 156 12.80 -5.53 -14.14
C LEU A 156 12.45 -5.06 -12.71
N ASP A 157 12.93 -3.88 -12.29
CA ASP A 157 12.62 -3.25 -11.00
C ASP A 157 11.75 -1.97 -11.16
N ASN A 158 11.09 -1.77 -12.31
CA ASN A 158 10.33 -0.54 -12.61
C ASN A 158 9.38 -0.15 -11.50
N VAL A 159 8.58 -1.08 -11.01
CA VAL A 159 7.56 -0.80 -9.99
C VAL A 159 8.18 -0.28 -8.70
N LYS A 160 9.26 -0.92 -8.23
CA LYS A 160 9.98 -0.48 -7.02
C LYS A 160 10.69 0.85 -7.24
N ASN A 161 11.30 1.04 -8.39
CA ASN A 161 12.05 2.26 -8.71
C ASN A 161 11.10 3.45 -8.82
N VAL A 162 9.96 3.29 -9.49
CA VAL A 162 8.91 4.31 -9.57
C VAL A 162 8.33 4.57 -8.18
N ALA A 163 7.94 3.53 -7.43
CA ALA A 163 7.43 3.70 -6.06
C ALA A 163 8.43 4.47 -5.18
N GLY A 164 9.70 4.08 -5.18
CA GLY A 164 10.76 4.76 -4.45
C GLY A 164 10.98 6.21 -4.90
N ALA A 165 10.99 6.47 -6.21
CA ALA A 165 11.12 7.82 -6.76
C ALA A 165 9.92 8.73 -6.39
N ARG A 166 8.73 8.12 -6.23
CA ARG A 166 7.50 8.79 -5.81
C ARG A 166 7.30 8.81 -4.29
N GLY A 167 8.27 8.35 -3.50
CA GLY A 167 8.16 8.31 -2.04
C GLY A 167 7.11 7.32 -1.50
N GLN A 168 6.67 6.36 -2.31
CA GLN A 168 5.73 5.32 -1.92
C GLN A 168 6.43 4.01 -1.55
N SER A 169 5.86 3.34 -0.55
CA SER A 169 6.23 1.98 -0.18
C SER A 169 5.28 0.98 -0.80
N ILE A 170 5.79 -0.22 -1.12
CA ILE A 170 4.98 -1.34 -1.62
C ILE A 170 4.48 -2.17 -0.44
N ALA A 171 3.16 -2.36 -0.36
CA ALA A 171 2.50 -3.20 0.63
C ALA A 171 2.03 -4.52 0.01
N MET A 172 2.49 -5.63 0.60
CA MET A 172 2.02 -6.98 0.32
C MET A 172 1.19 -7.50 1.49
N TRP A 173 0.72 -8.74 1.38
CA TRP A 173 -0.02 -9.45 2.42
C TRP A 173 0.77 -10.68 2.90
N ASP A 174 0.46 -11.16 4.10
CA ASP A 174 0.92 -12.46 4.62
C ASP A 174 -0.23 -13.46 4.82
N PHE A 175 -1.46 -13.00 4.60
CA PHE A 175 -2.68 -13.79 4.60
C PHE A 175 -3.57 -13.39 3.41
N ASP A 176 -4.07 -14.39 2.69
CA ASP A 176 -4.95 -14.23 1.53
C ASP A 176 -6.23 -15.03 1.77
N ASN A 177 -7.39 -14.37 1.74
CA ASN A 177 -8.68 -15.04 1.91
C ASN A 177 -9.11 -15.83 0.65
N GLN A 178 -8.40 -15.67 -0.47
CA GLN A 178 -8.61 -16.30 -1.77
C GLN A 178 -9.94 -15.97 -2.46
N ASP A 179 -10.61 -14.87 -2.07
CA ASP A 179 -11.88 -14.46 -2.68
C ASP A 179 -11.74 -14.16 -4.19
N SER A 180 -10.64 -13.51 -4.62
CA SER A 180 -10.34 -13.26 -6.03
C SER A 180 -9.89 -14.52 -6.80
N LEU A 181 -9.54 -15.60 -6.09
CA LEU A 181 -9.19 -16.90 -6.67
C LEU A 181 -10.39 -17.86 -6.74
N GLY A 182 -11.59 -17.41 -6.38
CA GLY A 182 -12.83 -18.19 -6.46
C GLY A 182 -13.15 -19.00 -5.21
N ALA A 183 -12.52 -18.72 -4.07
CA ALA A 183 -12.93 -19.32 -2.80
C ALA A 183 -14.36 -18.90 -2.43
N SER A 184 -15.18 -19.85 -2.02
CA SER A 184 -16.49 -19.56 -1.43
C SER A 184 -16.34 -18.83 -0.09
N PRO A 185 -17.41 -18.16 0.41
CA PRO A 185 -17.39 -17.57 1.75
C PRO A 185 -17.06 -18.58 2.86
N ALA A 186 -17.51 -19.83 2.73
CA ALA A 186 -17.18 -20.88 3.70
C ALA A 186 -15.68 -21.22 3.72
N GLN A 187 -15.06 -21.35 2.54
CA GLN A 187 -13.61 -21.59 2.43
C GLN A 187 -12.81 -20.40 2.97
N SER A 188 -13.22 -19.17 2.62
CA SER A 188 -12.58 -17.94 3.10
C SER A 188 -12.64 -17.83 4.64
N LYS A 189 -13.81 -18.15 5.24
CA LYS A 189 -13.98 -18.19 6.70
C LYS A 189 -13.06 -19.23 7.35
N GLN A 190 -12.92 -20.41 6.73
CA GLN A 190 -11.99 -21.44 7.20
C GLN A 190 -10.53 -20.98 7.17
N LEU A 191 -10.11 -20.28 6.09
CA LEU A 191 -8.75 -19.73 6.00
C LEU A 191 -8.47 -18.74 7.14
N TYR A 192 -9.43 -17.90 7.51
CA TYR A 192 -9.31 -17.03 8.68
C TYR A 192 -9.17 -17.82 9.98
N ASP A 193 -9.98 -18.87 10.20
CA ASP A 193 -9.85 -19.73 11.39
C ASP A 193 -8.46 -20.36 11.47
N GLU A 194 -7.92 -20.85 10.35
CA GLU A 194 -6.58 -21.44 10.27
C GLU A 194 -5.47 -20.42 10.53
N ALA A 195 -5.61 -19.18 10.04
CA ALA A 195 -4.65 -18.10 10.29
C ALA A 195 -4.65 -17.69 11.77
N ILE A 196 -5.84 -17.57 12.38
CA ILE A 196 -6.01 -17.22 13.80
C ILE A 196 -5.44 -18.31 14.70
N ALA A 197 -5.63 -19.59 14.35
CA ALA A 197 -5.13 -20.72 15.12
C ALA A 197 -3.59 -20.72 15.26
N LYS A 198 -2.87 -20.15 14.27
CA LYS A 198 -1.40 -19.98 14.31
C LYS A 198 -0.94 -18.93 15.32
N ARG A 199 -1.85 -18.09 15.83
CA ARG A 199 -1.60 -16.99 16.79
C ARG A 199 -0.42 -16.07 16.40
N PRO A 200 -0.31 -15.62 15.14
CA PRO A 200 0.72 -14.64 14.81
C PRO A 200 0.55 -13.34 15.61
N SER A 201 1.64 -12.59 15.78
CA SER A 201 1.57 -11.25 16.38
C SER A 201 0.89 -10.25 15.44
N THR A 202 1.02 -10.46 14.13
CA THR A 202 0.45 -9.61 13.08
C THR A 202 -0.17 -10.45 11.98
N ILE A 203 -1.26 -9.96 11.39
CA ILE A 203 -1.82 -10.48 10.14
C ILE A 203 -2.02 -9.27 9.21
N LEU A 204 -1.54 -9.38 7.98
CA LEU A 204 -1.77 -8.46 6.88
C LEU A 204 -2.69 -9.16 5.87
N ALA A 205 -4.00 -8.94 6.01
CA ALA A 205 -5.01 -9.69 5.29
C ALA A 205 -5.39 -9.03 3.97
N LEU A 206 -5.27 -9.78 2.86
CA LEU A 206 -5.83 -9.43 1.56
C LEU A 206 -7.29 -9.91 1.45
N ASN A 207 -8.17 -8.99 1.05
CA ASN A 207 -9.55 -9.22 0.66
C ASN A 207 -9.87 -8.27 -0.50
N HIS A 208 -10.96 -8.49 -1.23
CA HIS A 208 -11.41 -7.56 -2.26
C HIS A 208 -12.85 -7.10 -1.97
N GLU A 209 -13.05 -5.78 -1.84
CA GLU A 209 -14.37 -5.24 -1.46
C GLU A 209 -15.42 -5.30 -2.58
N VAL A 210 -15.04 -5.75 -3.77
CA VAL A 210 -15.92 -5.94 -4.91
C VAL A 210 -16.76 -7.21 -4.83
N HIS A 211 -16.39 -8.15 -3.95
CA HIS A 211 -17.10 -9.42 -3.77
C HIS A 211 -18.13 -9.34 -2.64
N GLU A 212 -19.39 -9.65 -2.96
CA GLU A 212 -20.52 -9.59 -2.01
C GLU A 212 -20.31 -10.54 -0.82
N GLY A 213 -19.93 -11.79 -1.10
CA GLY A 213 -19.64 -12.77 -0.07
C GLY A 213 -18.51 -12.33 0.87
N THR A 214 -17.49 -11.65 0.34
CA THR A 214 -16.44 -11.05 1.16
C THR A 214 -17.02 -9.99 2.08
N ALA A 215 -17.75 -9.03 1.53
CA ALA A 215 -18.27 -7.88 2.27
C ALA A 215 -19.32 -8.25 3.33
N HIS A 216 -20.25 -9.14 3.01
CA HIS A 216 -21.44 -9.40 3.83
C HIS A 216 -21.36 -10.68 4.65
N GLU A 217 -20.41 -11.58 4.35
CA GLU A 217 -20.26 -12.82 5.09
C GLU A 217 -18.88 -13.01 5.72
N VAL A 218 -17.81 -12.86 4.92
CA VAL A 218 -16.45 -13.18 5.37
C VAL A 218 -15.93 -12.11 6.33
N VAL A 219 -16.05 -10.84 5.97
CA VAL A 219 -15.55 -9.73 6.80
C VAL A 219 -16.22 -9.67 8.17
N PRO A 220 -17.57 -9.72 8.30
CA PRO A 220 -18.21 -9.76 9.60
C PRO A 220 -17.76 -10.95 10.46
N TYR A 221 -17.61 -12.13 9.85
CA TYR A 221 -17.11 -13.32 10.55
C TYR A 221 -15.67 -13.16 11.03
N ALA A 222 -14.78 -12.70 10.15
CA ALA A 222 -13.38 -12.47 10.43
C ALA A 222 -13.21 -11.47 11.58
N ILE A 223 -13.92 -10.34 11.53
CA ILE A 223 -13.95 -9.32 12.59
C ILE A 223 -14.29 -9.95 13.94
N GLN A 224 -15.37 -10.74 14.00
CA GLN A 224 -15.81 -11.39 15.24
C GLN A 224 -14.75 -12.36 15.79
N LYS A 225 -14.20 -13.22 14.92
CA LYS A 225 -13.21 -14.23 15.31
C LYS A 225 -11.89 -13.61 15.76
N LEU A 226 -11.43 -12.57 15.07
CA LEU A 226 -10.17 -11.89 15.36
C LEU A 226 -10.28 -11.08 16.66
N ALA A 227 -11.41 -10.40 16.88
CA ALA A 227 -11.69 -9.74 18.15
C ALA A 227 -11.73 -10.74 19.32
N ALA A 228 -12.39 -11.90 19.15
CA ALA A 228 -12.42 -12.96 20.16
C ALA A 228 -11.03 -13.57 20.43
N ALA A 229 -10.14 -13.55 19.43
CA ALA A 229 -8.75 -13.98 19.56
C ALA A 229 -7.81 -12.87 20.08
N GLY A 230 -8.33 -11.70 20.44
CA GLY A 230 -7.57 -10.60 21.05
C GLY A 230 -6.85 -9.68 20.06
N TYR A 231 -7.13 -9.80 18.75
CA TYR A 231 -6.56 -8.91 17.75
C TYR A 231 -7.26 -7.54 17.77
N LYS A 232 -6.46 -6.49 17.59
CA LYS A 232 -6.96 -5.13 17.32
C LYS A 232 -6.99 -4.88 15.82
N LEU A 233 -8.14 -4.44 15.33
CA LEU A 233 -8.35 -4.03 13.93
C LEU A 233 -7.76 -2.64 13.71
N VAL A 234 -6.64 -2.56 13.00
CA VAL A 234 -5.88 -1.34 12.79
C VAL A 234 -5.60 -1.11 11.30
N THR A 235 -5.25 0.13 10.96
CA THR A 235 -4.75 0.45 9.61
C THR A 235 -3.37 -0.16 9.37
N LEU A 236 -2.94 -0.25 8.11
CA LEU A 236 -1.61 -0.75 7.75
C LEU A 236 -0.49 0.09 8.36
N SER A 237 -0.66 1.42 8.36
CA SER A 237 0.24 2.36 9.03
C SER A 237 0.48 1.97 10.49
N GLU A 238 -0.60 1.74 11.25
CA GLU A 238 -0.56 1.37 12.67
C GLU A 238 -0.05 -0.05 12.91
N CYS A 239 -0.38 -0.98 12.00
CA CYS A 239 0.11 -2.35 12.06
C CYS A 239 1.64 -2.40 11.88
N LEU A 240 2.20 -1.53 11.04
CA LEU A 240 3.63 -1.48 10.72
C LEU A 240 4.44 -0.52 11.62
N GLY A 241 3.89 -0.13 12.77
CA GLY A 241 4.56 0.73 13.76
C GLY A 241 4.43 2.22 13.44
N ASP A 242 3.21 2.66 13.13
CA ASP A 242 2.82 4.05 12.89
C ASP A 242 3.64 4.74 11.79
N LYS A 243 3.96 3.98 10.73
CA LYS A 243 4.63 4.53 9.56
C LYS A 243 3.70 5.51 8.84
N PRO A 244 4.20 6.57 8.20
CA PRO A 244 3.33 7.54 7.52
C PRO A 244 2.37 6.85 6.54
N ALA A 245 1.06 7.01 6.75
CA ALA A 245 0.03 6.56 5.81
C ALA A 245 0.03 7.40 4.53
N TYR A 246 0.39 8.68 4.66
CA TYR A 246 0.36 9.69 3.61
C TYR A 246 1.68 10.45 3.56
N GLN A 247 2.10 10.82 2.35
CA GLN A 247 3.25 11.69 2.12
C GLN A 247 2.94 13.13 2.51
N SER A 248 1.68 13.54 2.32
CA SER A 248 1.16 14.83 2.75
C SER A 248 -0.32 14.72 3.09
N VAL A 249 -0.74 15.57 4.03
CA VAL A 249 -2.14 15.77 4.44
C VAL A 249 -2.43 17.26 4.38
N GLY A 250 -3.46 17.62 3.62
CA GLY A 250 -3.92 18.96 3.38
C GLY A 250 -5.44 19.02 3.33
N LYS A 251 -5.98 20.00 2.60
CA LYS A 251 -7.43 20.14 2.41
C LYS A 251 -7.84 19.54 1.05
N PRO A 252 -9.02 18.90 0.97
CA PRO A 252 -9.64 18.57 -0.31
C PRO A 252 -9.77 19.81 -1.20
N SER A 253 -9.66 19.62 -2.50
CA SER A 253 -9.92 20.68 -3.48
C SER A 253 -11.43 20.85 -3.70
N PRO A 254 -11.91 22.06 -4.01
CA PRO A 254 -13.23 22.20 -4.60
C PRO A 254 -13.26 21.46 -5.96
N ARG A 255 -14.42 20.94 -6.32
CA ARG A 255 -14.60 20.32 -7.64
C ARG A 255 -14.61 21.41 -8.71
N ASP A 256 -13.77 21.24 -9.72
CA ASP A 256 -13.64 22.14 -10.86
C ASP A 256 -13.47 21.35 -12.17
N ASP A 257 -13.35 22.05 -13.29
CA ASP A 257 -13.26 21.43 -14.62
C ASP A 257 -12.01 20.56 -14.79
N SER A 258 -10.95 20.75 -13.99
CA SER A 258 -9.75 19.90 -14.03
C SER A 258 -9.94 18.55 -13.36
N TRP A 259 -11.08 18.31 -12.71
CA TRP A 259 -11.46 16.99 -12.20
C TRP A 259 -11.89 16.11 -13.36
N HIS A 260 -10.90 15.72 -14.16
CA HIS A 260 -11.03 14.66 -15.12
C HIS A 260 -10.59 13.37 -14.43
N CYS A 261 -11.51 12.42 -14.43
CA CYS A 261 -11.25 11.06 -14.04
C CYS A 261 -11.40 10.24 -15.30
#